data_AF-A0A7U9R1V1-F1
#
_entry.id   AF-A0A7U9R1V1-F1
#
_cell.length_a   1.000
_cell.length_b   1.000
_cell.length_c   1.000
_cell.angle_alpha   90.00
_cell.angle_beta   90.00
_cell.angle_gamma   90.00
#
_symmetry.space_group_name_H-M   'P 1'
#
loop_
_entity.id
_entity.type
_entity.pdbx_description
1 polymer ?
#
loop_
_entity_poly.entity_id
_entity_poly.type
_entity_poly.pdbx_seq_one_letter_code
_entity_poly.pdbx_strand_id
1 'polypeptide(L)'
;MVIFTLEFMVNKYLCGFLQKTIREGRYEIFSDIGMVAVVLLALTACNYLVCTINDGEGTVKKIFCSFTYCLTPYVTLIPLVFLLSHVVTVNEQFLISFGYYAIYAWVTVLFVLAVKEVNNYTAKETFKVLCLTVFTILIMALLLFIIYVLWAQVFEFISAIGGEVVYRIGN
;
A
#
# COMPACT_ATOMS: atom_id res chain seq x y z
N MET A 1 8.58 -8.70 -2.15
CA MET A 1 7.78 -8.08 -1.07
C MET A 1 8.63 -7.82 0.16
N VAL A 2 9.19 -8.85 0.83
CA VAL A 2 9.96 -8.67 2.08
C VAL A 2 11.13 -7.68 1.92
N ILE A 3 11.95 -7.83 0.87
CA ILE A 3 13.08 -6.92 0.59
C ILE A 3 12.59 -5.47 0.43
N PHE A 4 11.56 -5.26 -0.40
CA PHE A 4 10.92 -3.94 -0.55
C PHE A 4 10.46 -3.36 0.79
N THR A 5 9.78 -4.16 1.63
CA THR A 5 9.33 -3.71 2.95
C THR A 5 10.51 -3.31 3.83
N LEU A 6 11.59 -4.09 3.85
CA LEU A 6 12.78 -3.79 4.63
C LEU A 6 13.45 -2.49 4.17
N GLU A 7 13.63 -2.31 2.86
CA GLU A 7 14.25 -1.10 2.32
C GLU A 7 13.39 0.13 2.53
N PHE A 8 12.06 0.00 2.39
CA PHE A 8 11.12 1.04 2.73
C PHE A 8 11.25 1.44 4.22
N MET A 9 11.39 0.48 5.14
CA MET A 9 11.62 0.76 6.56
C MET A 9 12.96 1.44 6.81
N VAL A 10 14.05 0.94 6.22
CA VAL A 10 15.39 1.52 6.34
C VAL A 10 15.37 2.96 5.83
N ASN A 11 14.81 3.19 4.64
CA ASN A 11 14.72 4.53 4.06
C ASN A 11 13.81 5.46 4.89
N LYS A 12 12.74 4.95 5.49
CA LYS A 12 11.81 5.73 6.33
C LYS A 12 12.45 6.17 7.66
N TYR A 13 13.20 5.30 8.32
CA TYR A 13 13.71 5.53 9.68
C TYR A 13 15.16 5.98 9.76
N LEU A 14 15.99 5.55 8.81
CA LEU A 14 17.44 5.76 8.80
C LEU A 14 17.89 6.75 7.71
N CYS A 15 16.97 7.44 7.03
CA CYS A 15 17.34 8.46 6.04
C CYS A 15 18.23 9.54 6.66
N GLY A 16 19.01 10.20 5.81
CA GLY A 16 19.81 11.35 6.22
C GLY A 16 18.95 12.43 6.90
N PHE A 17 19.57 13.17 7.82
CA PHE A 17 18.89 14.13 8.70
C PHE A 17 18.00 15.12 7.94
N LEU A 18 18.43 15.58 6.76
CA LEU A 18 17.69 16.53 5.92
C LEU A 18 16.39 15.94 5.33
N GLN A 19 16.32 14.62 5.13
CA GLN A 19 15.17 13.92 4.56
C GLN A 19 14.27 13.28 5.63
N LYS A 20 14.65 13.35 6.91
CA LYS A 20 13.97 12.63 7.98
C LYS A 20 12.67 13.32 8.36
N THR A 21 11.54 12.67 8.08
CA THR A 21 10.20 13.17 8.41
C THR A 21 9.67 12.64 9.75
N ILE A 22 10.36 11.67 10.35
CA ILE A 22 9.92 10.99 11.57
C ILE A 22 10.84 11.34 12.73
N ARG A 23 10.22 11.74 13.83
CA ARG A 23 10.94 12.03 15.07
C ARG A 23 11.54 10.75 15.66
N GLU A 24 12.80 10.86 16.09
CA GLU A 24 13.55 9.74 16.67
C GLU A 24 12.82 9.16 17.89
N GLY A 25 12.80 7.81 17.99
CA GLY A 25 12.20 7.10 19.12
C GLY A 25 10.72 6.75 18.97
N ARG A 26 10.03 7.18 17.91
CA ARG A 26 8.67 6.71 17.57
C ARG A 26 8.72 5.78 16.35
N TYR A 27 8.88 4.50 16.62
CA TYR A 27 8.93 3.46 15.60
C TYR A 27 7.62 2.68 15.61
N GLU A 28 6.85 2.75 14.52
CA GLU A 28 5.62 2.00 14.33
C GLU A 28 5.82 0.86 13.33
N ILE A 29 6.89 0.08 13.53
CA ILE A 29 7.36 -0.95 12.59
C ILE A 29 6.25 -1.95 12.24
N PHE A 30 5.49 -2.41 13.26
CA PHE A 30 4.39 -3.35 13.04
C PHE A 30 3.27 -2.74 12.18
N SER A 31 2.91 -1.48 12.45
CA SER A 31 1.91 -0.74 11.68
C SER A 31 2.35 -0.59 10.22
N ASP A 32 3.62 -0.29 10.01
CA ASP A 32 4.18 -0.07 8.68
C ASP A 32 4.25 -1.34 7.83
N ILE A 33 4.68 -2.46 8.41
CA ILE A 33 4.66 -3.75 7.74
C ILE A 33 3.22 -4.13 7.39
N GLY A 34 2.30 -3.92 8.34
CA GLY A 34 0.87 -4.14 8.15
C GLY A 34 0.32 -3.29 7.00
N MET A 35 0.67 -2.01 6.94
CA MET A 35 0.24 -1.10 5.88
C MET A 35 0.69 -1.58 4.50
N VAL A 36 1.96 -1.95 4.33
CA VAL A 36 2.47 -2.45 3.04
C VAL A 36 1.73 -3.72 2.60
N ALA A 37 1.50 -4.65 3.53
CA ALA A 37 0.76 -5.88 3.25
C ALA A 37 -0.70 -5.60 2.88
N VAL A 38 -1.39 -4.77 3.66
CA VAL A 38 -2.79 -4.40 3.42
C VAL A 38 -2.95 -3.72 2.08
N VAL A 39 -2.09 -2.75 1.74
CA VAL A 39 -2.17 -2.03 0.45
C VAL A 39 -1.96 -3.00 -0.72
N LEU A 40 -0.95 -3.87 -0.69
CA LEU A 40 -0.71 -4.83 -1.77
C LEU A 40 -1.84 -5.85 -1.91
N LEU A 41 -2.36 -6.36 -0.80
CA LEU A 41 -3.48 -7.29 -0.80
C LEU A 41 -4.78 -6.64 -1.28
N ALA A 42 -5.08 -5.42 -0.80
CA ALA A 42 -6.24 -4.65 -1.23
C ALA A 42 -6.16 -4.34 -2.74
N LEU A 43 -5.00 -3.89 -3.22
CA LEU A 43 -4.78 -3.61 -4.63
C LEU A 43 -4.96 -4.85 -5.50
N THR A 44 -4.39 -5.99 -5.07
CA THR A 44 -4.55 -7.27 -5.77
C THR A 44 -6.02 -7.73 -5.76
N ALA A 45 -6.71 -7.64 -4.63
CA ALA A 45 -8.09 -8.05 -4.49
C ALA A 45 -9.03 -7.18 -5.34
N CYS A 46 -8.92 -5.85 -5.23
CA CYS A 46 -9.74 -4.93 -6.03
C CYS A 46 -9.47 -5.11 -7.53
N ASN A 47 -8.20 -5.21 -7.95
CA ASN A 47 -7.88 -5.42 -9.35
C ASN A 47 -8.41 -6.77 -9.85
N TYR A 48 -8.28 -7.84 -9.07
CA TYR A 48 -8.83 -9.14 -9.43
C TYR A 48 -10.36 -9.13 -9.56
N LEU A 49 -11.07 -8.46 -8.64
CA LEU A 49 -12.53 -8.32 -8.71
C LEU A 49 -12.95 -7.59 -9.99
N VAL A 50 -12.28 -6.49 -10.32
CA VAL A 50 -12.56 -5.73 -11.54
C VAL A 50 -12.19 -6.53 -12.79
N CYS A 51 -11.08 -7.26 -12.78
CA CYS A 51 -10.69 -8.11 -13.90
C CYS A 51 -11.69 -9.25 -14.11
N THR A 52 -12.16 -9.90 -13.03
CA THR A 52 -13.20 -10.94 -13.13
C THR A 52 -14.49 -10.42 -13.78
N ILE A 53 -14.86 -9.15 -13.52
CA ILE A 53 -16.05 -8.53 -14.13
C ILE A 53 -15.83 -8.16 -15.61
N ASN A 54 -14.59 -7.87 -16.01
CA ASN A 54 -14.23 -7.50 -17.37
C ASN A 54 -13.60 -8.68 -18.16
N ASP A 55 -13.95 -9.92 -17.79
CA ASP A 55 -13.47 -11.16 -18.43
C ASP A 55 -11.95 -11.30 -18.53
N GLY A 56 -11.23 -10.80 -17.52
CA GLY A 56 -9.77 -10.88 -17.44
C GLY A 56 -9.25 -12.29 -17.20
N GLU A 57 -8.17 -12.65 -17.90
CA GLU A 57 -7.54 -13.98 -17.80
C GLU A 57 -6.64 -14.16 -16.55
N GLY A 58 -6.43 -13.09 -15.79
CA GLY A 58 -5.51 -13.04 -14.67
C GLY A 58 -6.01 -13.78 -13.42
N THR A 59 -5.32 -14.84 -13.01
CA THR A 59 -5.52 -15.46 -11.69
C THR A 59 -4.96 -14.57 -10.57
N VAL A 60 -5.59 -14.55 -9.38
CA VAL A 60 -5.11 -13.82 -8.18
C VAL A 60 -3.60 -13.99 -7.94
N LYS A 61 -3.07 -15.23 -8.06
CA LYS A 61 -1.64 -15.52 -7.88
C LYS A 61 -0.76 -14.82 -8.91
N LYS A 62 -1.18 -14.78 -10.18
CA LYS A 62 -0.43 -14.10 -11.25
C LYS A 62 -0.43 -12.59 -11.03
N ILE A 63 -1.59 -12.02 -10.70
CA ILE A 63 -1.74 -10.58 -10.42
C ILE A 63 -0.85 -10.17 -9.23
N PHE A 64 -0.92 -10.91 -8.12
CA PHE A 64 -0.09 -10.64 -6.93
C PHE A 64 1.41 -10.70 -7.24
N CYS A 65 1.83 -11.72 -8.00
CA CYS A 65 3.21 -11.90 -8.39
C CYS A 65 3.69 -10.73 -9.27
N SER A 66 2.90 -10.36 -10.28
CA SER A 66 3.22 -9.24 -11.17
C SER A 66 3.27 -7.91 -10.45
N PHE A 67 2.36 -7.62 -9.52
CA PHE A 67 2.42 -6.39 -8.71
C PHE A 67 3.65 -6.34 -7.82
N THR A 68 4.07 -7.48 -7.27
CA THR A 68 5.32 -7.56 -6.51
C THR A 68 6.55 -7.29 -7.40
N TYR A 69 6.54 -7.77 -8.66
CA TYR A 69 7.59 -7.47 -9.63
C TYR A 69 7.60 -6.02 -10.10
N CYS A 70 6.46 -5.33 -10.09
CA CYS A 70 6.42 -3.89 -10.41
C CYS A 70 7.22 -3.05 -9.41
N LEU A 71 7.46 -3.55 -8.19
CA LEU A 71 8.26 -2.87 -7.16
C LEU A 71 9.78 -3.04 -7.36
N THR A 72 10.22 -3.79 -8.36
CA THR A 72 11.65 -4.01 -8.62
C THR A 72 12.47 -2.72 -8.80
N PRO A 73 12.02 -1.68 -9.54
CA PRO A 73 12.77 -0.43 -9.67
C PRO A 73 12.99 0.29 -8.35
N TYR A 74 12.04 0.15 -7.41
CA TYR A 74 12.20 0.68 -6.06
C TYR A 74 13.33 -0.07 -5.35
N VAL A 75 13.29 -1.40 -5.38
CA VAL A 75 14.29 -2.24 -4.70
C VAL A 75 15.71 -1.97 -5.21
N THR A 76 15.87 -1.76 -6.51
CA THR A 76 17.21 -1.57 -7.09
C THR A 76 17.78 -0.17 -6.88
N LEU A 77 16.94 0.87 -6.88
CA LEU A 77 17.40 2.27 -6.87
C LEU A 77 17.31 2.93 -5.50
N ILE A 78 16.46 2.45 -4.59
CA ILE A 78 16.35 3.04 -3.25
C ILE A 78 17.64 2.97 -2.43
N PRO A 79 18.50 1.92 -2.52
CA PRO A 79 19.76 1.90 -1.79
C PRO A 79 20.70 3.02 -2.24
N LEU A 80 20.70 3.34 -3.54
CA LEU A 80 21.47 4.45 -4.10
C LEU A 80 20.95 5.79 -3.60
N VAL A 81 19.62 6.00 -3.62
CA VAL A 81 18.99 7.22 -3.11
C VAL A 81 19.22 7.39 -1.60
N PHE A 82 19.19 6.29 -0.85
CA PHE A 82 19.48 6.26 0.58
C PHE A 82 20.93 6.70 0.90
N LEU A 83 21.92 6.20 0.16
CA LEU A 83 23.31 6.63 0.32
C LEU A 83 23.47 8.12 -0.01
N LEU A 84 22.84 8.59 -1.09
CA LEU A 84 22.85 10.01 -1.44
C LEU A 84 22.23 10.88 -0.34
N SER A 85 21.21 10.40 0.38
CA SER A 85 20.58 11.16 1.48
C SER A 85 21.53 11.56 2.60
N HIS A 86 22.66 10.88 2.76
CA HIS A 86 23.66 11.19 3.79
C HIS A 86 24.76 12.17 3.34
N VAL A 87 24.92 12.34 2.03
CA VAL A 87 26.01 13.15 1.44
C VAL A 87 25.51 14.50 0.95
N VAL A 88 24.26 14.53 0.46
CA VAL A 88 23.65 15.68 -0.20
C VAL A 88 23.39 16.83 0.75
N THR A 89 23.67 18.06 0.30
CA THR A 89 23.35 19.30 1.02
C THR A 89 21.95 19.80 0.70
N VAL A 90 21.44 20.80 1.45
CA VAL A 90 20.10 21.38 1.25
C VAL A 90 19.91 21.89 -0.19
N ASN A 91 20.95 22.48 -0.80
CA ASN A 91 20.89 23.01 -2.16
C ASN A 91 20.77 21.90 -3.23
N GLU A 92 21.21 20.69 -2.91
CA GLU A 92 21.27 19.54 -3.81
C GLU A 92 20.13 18.54 -3.56
N GLN A 93 19.21 18.86 -2.64
CA GLN A 93 18.06 18.02 -2.29
C GLN A 93 17.21 17.62 -3.52
N PHE A 94 17.24 18.44 -4.58
CA PHE A 94 16.59 18.15 -5.85
C PHE A 94 17.03 16.80 -6.46
N LEU A 95 18.29 16.39 -6.27
CA LEU A 95 18.83 15.13 -6.81
C LEU A 95 18.13 13.92 -6.19
N ILE A 96 17.87 13.97 -4.88
CA ILE A 96 17.16 12.92 -4.16
C ILE A 96 15.70 12.89 -4.61
N SER A 97 15.04 14.05 -4.67
CA SER A 97 13.65 14.15 -5.15
C SER A 97 13.51 13.63 -6.58
N PHE A 98 14.44 13.96 -7.46
CA PHE A 98 14.50 13.45 -8.83
C PHE A 98 14.64 11.92 -8.86
N GLY A 99 15.50 11.35 -8.01
CA GLY A 99 15.64 9.90 -7.84
C GLY A 99 14.31 9.23 -7.47
N TYR A 100 13.59 9.76 -6.48
CA TYR A 100 12.26 9.26 -6.12
C TYR A 100 11.25 9.38 -7.26
N TYR A 101 11.22 10.51 -7.98
CA TYR A 101 10.32 10.67 -9.14
C TYR A 101 10.61 9.66 -10.25
N ALA A 102 11.88 9.40 -10.55
CA ALA A 102 12.29 8.41 -11.53
C ALA A 102 11.84 6.99 -11.11
N ILE A 103 12.03 6.63 -9.84
CA ILE A 103 11.58 5.35 -9.29
C ILE A 103 10.06 5.21 -9.43
N TYR A 104 9.29 6.20 -8.97
CA TYR A 104 7.84 6.13 -9.01
C TYR A 104 7.30 6.09 -10.44
N ALA A 105 7.86 6.89 -11.35
CA ALA A 105 7.49 6.83 -12.76
C ALA A 105 7.72 5.43 -13.35
N TRP A 106 8.85 4.80 -13.04
CA TRP A 106 9.17 3.45 -13.51
C TRP A 106 8.21 2.40 -12.94
N VAL A 107 7.94 2.45 -11.64
CA VAL A 107 6.96 1.56 -10.98
C VAL A 107 5.58 1.72 -11.60
N THR A 108 5.12 2.95 -11.85
CA THR A 108 3.82 3.22 -12.48
C THR A 108 3.74 2.65 -13.89
N VAL A 109 4.78 2.81 -14.71
CA VAL A 109 4.82 2.22 -16.06
C VAL A 109 4.76 0.70 -15.99
N LEU A 110 5.54 0.07 -15.12
CA LEU A 110 5.49 -1.39 -14.93
C LEU A 110 4.11 -1.86 -14.44
N PHE A 111 3.47 -1.11 -13.56
CA PHE A 111 2.14 -1.45 -13.07
C PHE A 111 1.09 -1.46 -14.19
N VAL A 112 1.09 -0.44 -15.05
CA VAL A 112 0.19 -0.38 -16.22
C VAL A 112 0.45 -1.56 -17.17
N LEU A 113 1.72 -1.86 -17.44
CA LEU A 113 2.09 -3.00 -18.28
C LEU A 113 1.70 -4.33 -17.63
N ALA A 114 1.86 -4.49 -16.32
CA ALA A 114 1.46 -5.70 -15.61
C ALA A 114 -0.05 -5.96 -15.71
N VAL A 115 -0.88 -4.93 -15.52
CA VAL A 115 -2.34 -5.09 -15.66
C VAL A 115 -2.72 -5.48 -17.09
N LYS A 116 -2.07 -4.86 -18.09
CA LYS A 116 -2.28 -5.17 -19.51
C LYS A 116 -1.90 -6.62 -19.84
N GLU A 117 -0.67 -7.01 -19.55
CA GLU A 117 -0.09 -8.28 -19.97
C GLU A 117 -0.65 -9.48 -19.18
N VAL A 118 -0.92 -9.32 -17.87
CA VAL A 118 -1.46 -10.42 -17.04
C VAL A 118 -2.90 -10.77 -17.39
N ASN A 119 -3.68 -9.78 -17.81
CA ASN A 119 -5.09 -9.95 -18.15
C ASN A 119 -5.35 -9.98 -19.66
N ASN A 120 -4.29 -9.90 -20.48
CA ASN A 120 -4.37 -9.91 -21.94
C ASN A 120 -5.30 -8.83 -22.53
N TYR A 121 -5.30 -7.63 -21.94
CA TYR A 121 -6.15 -6.53 -22.37
C TYR A 121 -5.50 -5.70 -23.49
N THR A 122 -6.33 -5.10 -24.34
CA THR A 122 -5.84 -4.02 -25.21
C THR A 122 -5.53 -2.75 -24.40
N ALA A 123 -4.77 -1.82 -24.98
CA ALA A 123 -4.40 -0.58 -24.27
C ALA A 123 -5.62 0.25 -23.84
N LYS A 124 -6.70 0.26 -24.66
CA LYS A 124 -7.94 0.98 -24.34
C LYS A 124 -8.69 0.33 -23.18
N GLU A 125 -8.77 -0.99 -23.17
CA GLU A 125 -9.40 -1.76 -22.09
C GLU A 125 -8.62 -1.65 -20.79
N THR A 126 -7.29 -1.68 -20.86
CA THR A 126 -6.40 -1.49 -19.70
C THR A 126 -6.69 -0.16 -19.00
N PHE A 127 -6.82 0.93 -19.76
CA PHE A 127 -7.14 2.24 -19.19
C PHE A 127 -8.52 2.25 -18.49
N LYS A 128 -9.53 1.63 -19.11
CA LYS A 128 -10.87 1.47 -18.52
C LYS A 128 -10.80 0.66 -17.22
N VAL A 129 -10.10 -0.48 -17.22
CA VAL A 129 -9.95 -1.37 -16.06
C VAL A 129 -9.17 -0.70 -14.94
N LEU A 130 -8.12 0.07 -15.25
CA LEU A 130 -7.38 0.85 -14.25
C LEU A 130 -8.28 1.91 -13.58
N CYS A 131 -9.06 2.65 -14.38
CA CYS A 131 -10.01 3.63 -13.86
C CYS A 131 -11.07 2.96 -12.97
N LEU A 132 -11.62 1.83 -13.41
CA LEU A 132 -12.55 1.03 -12.61
C LEU A 132 -11.90 0.48 -11.34
N THR A 133 -10.64 0.05 -11.39
CA THR A 133 -9.91 -0.44 -10.21
C THR A 133 -9.78 0.65 -9.15
N VAL A 134 -9.44 1.89 -9.54
CA VAL A 134 -9.39 3.03 -8.61
C VAL A 134 -10.77 3.28 -8.00
N PHE A 135 -11.83 3.26 -8.81
CA PHE A 135 -13.20 3.43 -8.33
C PHE A 135 -13.62 2.31 -7.37
N THR A 136 -13.28 1.06 -7.66
CA THR A 136 -13.56 -0.09 -6.79
C THR A 136 -12.79 -0.01 -5.48
N ILE A 137 -11.54 0.48 -5.47
CA ILE A 137 -10.78 0.70 -4.23
C ILE A 137 -11.50 1.71 -3.34
N LEU A 138 -12.04 2.80 -3.91
CA LEU A 138 -12.81 3.79 -3.15
C LEU A 138 -14.06 3.18 -2.52
N ILE A 139 -14.83 2.39 -3.28
CA ILE A 139 -16.00 1.68 -2.76
C ILE A 139 -15.59 0.70 -1.65
N MET A 140 -14.53 -0.08 -1.87
CA MET A 140 -14.05 -1.07 -0.91
C MET A 140 -13.57 -0.42 0.39
N ALA A 141 -12.89 0.72 0.31
CA ALA A 141 -12.52 1.51 1.48
C ALA A 141 -13.74 2.00 2.27
N LEU A 142 -14.78 2.47 1.59
CA LEU A 142 -16.04 2.90 2.22
C LEU A 142 -16.76 1.73 2.91
N LEU A 143 -16.80 0.55 2.27
CA LEU A 143 -17.37 -0.66 2.86
C LEU A 143 -16.61 -1.10 4.12
N LEU A 144 -15.27 -1.10 4.07
CA LEU A 144 -14.44 -1.41 5.24
C LEU A 144 -14.67 -0.41 6.37
N PHE A 145 -14.80 0.88 6.06
CA PHE A 145 -15.12 1.91 7.04
C PHE A 145 -16.47 1.66 7.73
N ILE A 146 -17.52 1.33 6.96
CA ILE A 146 -18.84 1.00 7.53
C ILE A 146 -18.75 -0.25 8.42
N ILE A 147 -18.10 -1.31 7.96
CA ILE A 147 -17.93 -2.55 8.73
C ILE A 147 -17.19 -2.27 10.04
N TYR A 148 -16.14 -1.45 10.01
CA TYR A 148 -15.40 -1.04 11.20
C TYR A 148 -16.30 -0.32 12.22
N VAL A 149 -17.10 0.66 11.77
CA VAL A 149 -18.03 1.40 12.65
C VAL A 149 -19.08 0.48 13.25
N LEU A 150 -19.62 -0.46 12.47
CA LEU A 150 -20.60 -1.44 12.96
C LEU A 150 -20.00 -2.36 14.02
N TRP A 151 -18.78 -2.84 13.83
CA TRP A 151 -18.09 -3.65 14.84
C TRP A 151 -17.83 -2.88 16.13
N ALA A 152 -17.43 -1.61 16.05
CA ALA A 152 -17.26 -0.76 17.22
C ALA A 152 -18.56 -0.67 18.03
N GLN A 153 -19.70 -0.45 17.36
CA GLN A 153 -21.03 -0.42 18.00
C GLN A 153 -21.39 -1.76 18.65
N VAL A 154 -21.09 -2.88 18.00
CA VAL A 154 -21.34 -4.22 18.58
C VAL A 154 -20.53 -4.43 19.85
N PHE A 155 -19.26 -4.04 19.87
CA PHE A 155 -18.44 -4.15 21.07
C PHE A 155 -18.90 -3.22 22.20
N GLU A 156 -19.31 -1.99 21.86
CA GLU A 156 -19.93 -1.08 22.83
C GLU A 156 -21.19 -1.70 23.44
N PHE A 157 -22.07 -2.26 22.61
CA PHE A 157 -23.29 -2.93 23.07
C PHE A 157 -23.00 -4.13 24.00
N ILE A 158 -22.05 -4.99 23.64
CA ILE A 158 -21.62 -6.11 24.47
C ILE A 158 -21.06 -5.60 25.82
N SER A 159 -20.24 -4.56 25.79
CA SER A 159 -19.66 -3.97 26.99
C SER A 159 -20.72 -3.34 27.91
N ALA A 160 -21.74 -2.70 27.32
CA ALA A 160 -22.86 -2.10 28.05
C ALA A 160 -23.70 -3.18 28.76
N ILE A 161 -24.04 -4.28 28.06
CA ILE A 161 -24.76 -5.41 28.67
C ILE A 161 -23.93 -6.01 29.83
N GLY A 162 -22.63 -6.23 29.62
CA GLY A 162 -21.75 -6.75 30.67
C GLY A 162 -21.73 -5.84 31.91
N GLY A 163 -21.66 -4.52 31.71
CA GLY A 163 -21.74 -3.53 32.78
C GLY A 163 -23.05 -3.59 33.56
N GLU A 164 -24.18 -3.71 32.87
CA GLU A 164 -25.50 -3.84 33.51
C GLU A 164 -25.65 -5.12 34.34
N VAL A 165 -25.12 -6.24 33.85
CA VAL A 165 -25.18 -7.53 34.56
C VAL A 165 -24.34 -7.48 35.84
N VAL A 166 -23.12 -6.92 35.78
CA VAL A 166 -22.26 -6.76 36.97
C VAL A 166 -22.90 -5.83 37.99
N TYR A 167 -23.50 -4.72 37.55
CA TYR A 167 -24.20 -3.78 38.42
C TYR A 167 -25.36 -4.42 39.18
N ARG A 168 -26.09 -5.35 38.56
CA ARG A 168 -27.21 -6.09 39.20
C ARG A 168 -26.78 -7.21 40.14
N ILE A 169 -25.55 -7.70 40.02
CA ILE A 169 -25.01 -8.75 40.91
C ILE A 169 -24.29 -8.14 42.13
N GLY A 170 -23.79 -6.90 41.99
CA GLY A 170 -23.12 -6.17 43.08
C GLY A 170 -24.06 -5.47 44.07
N ASN A 171 -25.38 -5.48 43.82
CA ASN A 171 -26.43 -4.96 44.70
C ASN A 171 -27.36 -6.10 45.13
#